data_AF-A0A6G1YWF9-F1
#
_entry.id   AF-A0A6G1YWF9-F1
#
_cell.length_a   1.000
_cell.length_b   1.000
_cell.length_c   1.000
_cell.angle_alpha   90.00
_cell.angle_beta   90.00
_cell.angle_gamma   90.00
#
_symmetry.space_group_name_H-M   'P 1'
#
loop_
_entity.id
_entity.type
_entity.pdbx_description
1 polymer ?
#
loop_
_entity_poly.entity_id
_entity_poly.type
_entity_poly.pdbx_seq_one_letter_code
_entity_poly.pdbx_strand_id
1 'polypeptide(L)'
;NAHRYLQIAFAEELYLYCQANNINFPELRDALNTKWNVNILEPREGIGGHCLPKDTKMFLQSSKSVRSKILLASTEVDKDYRGYRQTRAQTDTGHLI
;
A
#
# COMPACT_ATOMS: atom_id res chain seq x y z
N ASN A 1 1.32 -1.62 -14.94
CA ASN A 1 0.87 -2.36 -13.74
C ASN A 1 1.85 -2.29 -12.58
N ALA A 2 3.12 -2.69 -12.73
CA ALA A 2 4.12 -2.59 -11.64
C ALA A 2 4.28 -1.17 -11.04
N HIS A 3 4.33 -0.12 -11.88
CA HIS A 3 4.35 1.27 -11.39
C HIS A 3 3.11 1.63 -10.54
N ARG A 4 1.93 1.17 -10.94
CA ARG A 4 0.70 1.39 -10.17
C ARG A 4 0.72 0.64 -8.84
N TYR A 5 1.27 -0.57 -8.83
CA TYR A 5 1.50 -1.34 -7.60
C TYR A 5 2.36 -0.54 -6.61
N LEU A 6 3.48 0.04 -7.08
CA LEU A 6 4.35 0.89 -6.26
C LEU A 6 3.60 2.09 -5.65
N GLN A 7 2.80 2.79 -6.46
CA GLN A 7 2.04 3.95 -6.00
C GLN A 7 1.02 3.59 -4.92
N ILE A 8 0.36 2.44 -5.04
CA ILE A 8 -0.61 1.98 -4.03
C ILE A 8 0.13 1.55 -2.76
N ALA A 9 1.20 0.75 -2.88
CA ALA A 9 1.99 0.32 -1.73
C ALA A 9 2.56 1.52 -0.97
N PHE A 10 3.03 2.55 -1.66
CA PHE A 10 3.50 3.78 -0.99
C PHE A 10 2.39 4.49 -0.21
N ALA A 11 1.17 4.54 -0.75
CA ALA A 11 0.03 5.10 -0.03
C ALA A 11 -0.36 4.27 1.20
N GLU A 12 -0.26 2.94 1.10
CA GLU A 12 -0.47 2.00 2.21
C GLU A 12 0.58 2.18 3.32
N GLU A 13 1.86 2.28 2.97
CA GLU A 13 2.96 2.57 3.91
C GLU A 13 2.76 3.91 4.61
N LEU A 14 2.44 4.96 3.85
CA LEU A 14 2.18 6.29 4.40
C LEU A 14 0.99 6.29 5.35
N TYR A 15 -0.05 5.50 5.06
CA TYR A 15 -1.18 5.32 5.96
C TYR A 15 -0.77 4.64 7.26
N LEU A 16 -0.04 3.52 7.20
CA LEU A 16 0.48 2.84 8.40
C LEU A 16 1.33 3.79 9.25
N TYR A 17 2.20 4.57 8.61
CA TYR A 17 2.99 5.59 9.27
C TYR A 17 2.10 6.62 9.98
N CYS A 18 1.04 7.10 9.33
CA CYS A 18 0.10 8.04 9.94
C CYS A 18 -0.62 7.43 11.15
N GLN A 19 -1.06 6.17 11.06
CA GLN A 19 -1.70 5.47 12.18
C GLN A 19 -0.75 5.34 13.37
N ALA A 20 0.51 4.97 13.14
CA ALA A 20 1.52 4.82 14.20
C ALA A 20 1.89 6.14 14.89
N ASN A 21 1.77 7.27 14.18
CA ASN A 21 2.16 8.59 14.68
C ASN A 21 0.95 9.48 15.03
N ASN A 22 -0.26 8.92 15.05
CA ASN A 22 -1.50 9.65 15.34
C ASN A 22 -1.71 10.88 14.42
N ILE A 23 -1.38 10.73 13.14
CA ILE A 23 -1.53 11.75 12.09
C ILE A 23 -2.81 11.48 11.29
N ASN A 24 -3.55 12.53 10.95
CA ASN A 24 -4.71 12.44 10.07
C ASN A 24 -4.26 12.21 8.61
N PHE A 25 -4.40 10.97 8.12
CA PHE A 25 -3.97 10.60 6.77
C PHE A 25 -4.70 11.37 5.66
N PRO A 26 -6.04 11.48 5.64
CA PRO A 26 -6.76 12.29 4.65
C PRO A 26 -6.22 13.73 4.52
N GLU A 27 -6.03 14.42 5.66
CA GLU A 27 -5.51 15.79 5.66
C GLU A 27 -4.08 15.86 5.10
N LEU A 28 -3.20 14.94 5.53
CA LEU A 28 -1.83 14.87 5.00
C LEU A 28 -1.82 14.59 3.49
N ARG A 29 -2.64 13.64 3.04
CA ARG A 29 -2.75 13.26 1.63
C ARG A 29 -3.21 14.44 0.79
N ASP A 30 -4.24 15.15 1.22
CA ASP A 30 -4.77 16.31 0.50
C ASP A 30 -3.74 17.44 0.43
N ALA A 31 -3.02 17.70 1.54
CA ALA A 31 -1.93 18.67 1.56
C ALA A 31 -0.79 18.30 0.58
N LEU A 32 -0.37 17.04 0.54
CA LEU A 32 0.67 16.56 -0.37
C LEU A 32 0.24 16.66 -1.84
N ASN A 33 -1.02 16.33 -2.13
CA ASN A 33 -1.58 16.33 -3.48
C ASN A 33 -1.84 17.73 -4.06
N THR A 34 -1.64 18.81 -3.29
CA THR A 34 -1.61 20.17 -3.84
C THR A 34 -0.41 20.44 -4.74
N LYS A 35 0.66 19.63 -4.62
CA LYS A 35 1.87 19.77 -5.44
C LYS A 35 1.63 19.17 -6.83
N TRP A 36 1.97 19.94 -7.87
CA TRP A 36 1.76 19.58 -9.28
C TRP A 36 2.37 18.23 -9.71
N ASN A 37 3.39 17.76 -9.00
CA ASN A 37 4.14 16.53 -9.30
C ASN A 37 3.84 15.40 -8.31
N VAL A 38 2.83 15.53 -7.44
CA VAL A 38 2.48 14.54 -6.43
C VAL A 38 1.04 14.08 -6.61
N ASN A 39 0.84 12.76 -6.57
CA ASN A 39 -0.47 12.15 -6.52
C ASN A 39 -0.44 10.89 -5.67
N ILE A 40 -0.65 11.06 -4.37
CA ILE A 40 -0.82 9.99 -3.39
C ILE A 40 -2.23 9.42 -3.51
N LEU A 41 -2.27 8.11 -3.72
CA LEU A 41 -3.53 7.38 -3.85
C LEU A 41 -4.20 7.20 -2.49
N GLU A 42 -5.49 6.91 -2.52
CA GLU A 42 -6.19 6.44 -1.33
C GLU A 42 -5.95 4.93 -1.19
N PRO A 43 -5.38 4.46 -0.06
CA PRO A 43 -5.23 3.03 0.21
C PRO A 43 -6.60 2.42 0.52
N ARG A 44 -6.85 1.20 0.03
CA ARG A 44 -8.15 0.50 0.17
C ARG A 44 -8.00 -0.78 0.99
N GLU A 45 -8.42 -1.93 0.47
CA GLU A 45 -8.34 -3.23 1.16
C GLU A 45 -7.00 -3.95 0.94
N GLY A 46 -6.00 -3.27 0.37
CA GLY A 46 -4.76 -3.87 -0.12
C GLY A 46 -4.73 -3.98 -1.65
N ILE A 47 -3.59 -4.42 -2.19
CA ILE A 47 -3.39 -4.61 -3.62
C ILE A 47 -3.90 -6.00 -4.04
N GLY A 48 -5.14 -6.02 -4.54
CA GLY A 48 -5.79 -7.23 -5.05
C GLY A 48 -6.06 -7.21 -6.56
N GLY A 49 -7.02 -8.05 -6.96
CA GLY A 49 -7.43 -8.23 -8.35
C GLY A 49 -6.44 -9.08 -9.16
N HIS A 50 -6.81 -9.40 -10.40
CA HIS A 50 -6.00 -10.29 -11.23
C HIS A 50 -4.76 -9.61 -11.81
N CYS A 51 -4.89 -8.38 -12.33
CA CYS A 51 -3.85 -7.78 -13.17
C CYS A 51 -2.65 -7.22 -12.38
N LEU A 52 -2.88 -6.47 -11.29
CA LEU A 52 -1.79 -5.82 -10.56
C LEU A 52 -0.81 -6.83 -9.93
N PRO A 53 -1.26 -7.86 -9.19
CA PRO A 53 -0.35 -8.84 -8.59
C PRO A 53 0.32 -9.72 -9.64
N LYS A 54 -0.43 -10.20 -10.65
CA LYS A 54 0.11 -11.07 -11.72
C LYS A 54 1.23 -10.37 -12.48
N ASP A 55 0.98 -9.19 -13.00
CA ASP A 55 1.93 -8.51 -13.89
C ASP A 55 3.15 -8.02 -13.12
N THR A 56 2.98 -7.64 -11.85
CA THR A 56 4.10 -7.27 -10.96
C THR A 56 4.97 -8.48 -10.65
N LYS A 57 4.36 -9.64 -10.37
CA LYS A 57 5.09 -10.91 -10.18
C LYS A 57 5.82 -11.33 -11.45
N MET A 58 5.17 -11.23 -12.62
CA MET A 58 5.81 -11.50 -13.91
C MET A 58 7.01 -10.57 -14.13
N PHE A 59 6.87 -9.28 -13.84
CA PHE A 59 7.99 -8.33 -13.95
C PHE A 59 9.17 -8.73 -13.04
N LEU A 60 8.91 -9.05 -11.77
CA LEU A 60 9.93 -9.49 -10.82
C LEU A 60 10.64 -10.79 -11.25
N GLN A 61 9.93 -11.67 -11.97
CA GLN A 61 10.45 -12.95 -12.45
C GLN A 61 11.08 -12.87 -13.85
N SER A 62 10.91 -11.76 -14.57
CA SER A 62 11.39 -11.60 -15.95
C SER A 62 12.90 -11.55 -16.07
N SER A 63 13.62 -11.20 -15.00
CA SER A 63 15.08 -11.16 -14.94
C SER A 63 15.61 -12.13 -13.88
N LYS A 64 16.58 -12.97 -14.29
CA LYS A 64 17.27 -13.90 -13.40
C LYS A 64 18.47 -13.27 -12.69
N SER A 65 19.01 -12.18 -13.23
CA SER A 65 20.24 -11.55 -12.75
C SER A 65 19.99 -10.32 -11.87
N VAL A 66 18.88 -9.61 -12.08
CA VAL A 66 18.56 -8.37 -11.35
C VAL A 66 17.08 -8.36 -10.99
N ARG A 67 16.77 -8.30 -9.70
CA ARG A 67 15.41 -8.13 -9.20
C ARG A 67 15.20 -6.70 -8.70
N SER A 68 14.02 -6.15 -8.95
CA SER A 68 13.65 -4.83 -8.44
C SER A 68 13.51 -4.85 -6.93
N LYS A 69 14.45 -4.20 -6.23
CA LYS A 69 14.41 -4.05 -4.76
C LYS A 69 13.14 -3.32 -4.30
N ILE A 70 12.71 -2.31 -5.06
CA ILE A 70 11.54 -1.50 -4.71
C ILE A 70 10.26 -2.33 -4.81
N LEU A 71 10.10 -3.12 -5.88
CA LEU A 71 8.90 -3.97 -6.00
C LEU A 71 8.83 -5.07 -4.94
N LEU A 72 9.97 -5.63 -4.54
CA LEU A 72 10.03 -6.57 -3.42
C LEU A 72 9.62 -5.91 -2.10
N ALA A 73 10.12 -4.70 -1.83
CA ALA A 73 9.70 -3.94 -0.65
C ALA A 73 8.20 -3.63 -0.70
N SER A 74 7.67 -3.21 -1.85
CA SER A 74 6.24 -2.94 -2.01
C SER A 74 5.35 -4.14 -1.77
N THR A 75 5.79 -5.37 -2.09
CA THR A 75 5.01 -6.58 -1.77
C THR A 75 4.97 -6.88 -0.27
N GLU A 76 6.03 -6.56 0.47
CA GLU A 76 6.02 -6.70 1.94
C GLU A 76 5.15 -5.61 2.59
N VAL A 77 5.24 -4.37 2.09
CA VAL A 77 4.37 -3.26 2.53
C VAL A 77 2.88 -3.60 2.39
N ASP A 78 2.45 -4.10 1.22
CA ASP A 78 1.04 -4.49 1.00
C ASP A 78 0.61 -5.63 1.94
N LYS A 79 1.50 -6.57 2.23
CA LYS A 79 1.24 -7.66 3.18
C LYS A 79 1.06 -7.12 4.60
N ASP A 80 1.93 -6.22 5.04
CA ASP A 80 1.84 -5.59 6.37
C ASP A 80 0.58 -4.75 6.50
N TYR A 81 0.24 -3.97 5.47
CA TYR A 81 -0.98 -3.17 5.43
C TYR A 81 -2.25 -4.02 5.51
N ARG A 82 -2.33 -5.11 4.75
CA ARG A 82 -3.44 -6.07 4.83
C ARG A 82 -3.52 -6.71 6.21
N GLY A 83 -2.38 -7.06 6.82
CA GLY A 83 -2.31 -7.56 8.19
C GLY A 83 -2.87 -6.57 9.21
N TYR A 84 -2.42 -5.31 9.15
CA TYR A 84 -2.93 -4.23 9.99
C TYR A 84 -4.47 -4.11 9.89
N ARG A 85 -5.01 -4.06 8.67
CA ARG A 85 -6.46 -3.93 8.47
C ARG A 85 -7.26 -5.10 9.06
N GLN A 86 -6.76 -6.32 8.93
CA GLN A 86 -7.41 -7.50 9.51
C GLN A 86 -7.48 -7.42 11.04
N THR A 87 -6.40 -6.99 11.70
CA THR A 87 -6.39 -6.81 13.16
C THR A 87 -7.35 -5.70 13.61
N ARG A 88 -7.44 -4.61 12.85
CA ARG A 88 -8.35 -3.50 13.15
C ARG A 88 -9.81 -3.92 13.04
N ALA A 89 -10.18 -4.62 11.96
CA ALA A 89 -11.54 -5.12 11.75
C ALA A 89 -11.99 -6.08 12.86
N GLN A 90 -11.08 -6.92 13.38
CA GLN A 90 -11.37 -7.80 14.51
C GLN A 90 -11.61 -7.02 15.81
N THR A 91 -10.83 -5.98 16.06
CA THR A 91 -10.98 -5.09 17.23
C THR A 91 -12.32 -4.35 17.21
N ASP A 92 -12.72 -3.84 16.04
CA ASP A 92 -13.98 -3.12 15.85
C ASP A 92 -15.22 -4.05 15.99
N THR A 93 -15.08 -5.35 15.67
CA THR A 93 -16.16 -6.35 15.80
C THR A 93 -16.29 -6.90 17.23
N GLY A 94 -15.19 -6.97 17.99
CA GLY A 94 -15.16 -7.46 19.37
C GLY A 94 -15.81 -6.53 20.40
N HIS A 95 -16.16 -5.30 20.02
CA HIS A 95 -16.86 -4.32 20.88
C HIS A 95 -18.39 -4.36 20.76
N LEU A 96 -18.93 -5.26 19.92
CA LEU A 96 -20.36 -5.39 19.61
C LEU A 96 -21.03 -6.63 20.24
N ILE A 97 -20.40 -7.25 21.25
CA ILE A 97 -20.94 -8.40 22.00
C ILE A 97 -21.03 -8.11 23.49
#